data_AF-A0A6S4VC34-F1
#
_entry.id   AF-A0A6S4VC34-F1
#
_cell.length_a   1.000
_cell.length_b   1.000
_cell.length_c   1.000
_cell.angle_alpha   90.00
_cell.angle_beta   90.00
_cell.angle_gamma   90.00
#
_symmetry.space_group_name_H-M   'P 1'
#
loop_
_entity.id
_entity.type
_entity.pdbx_description
1 polymer ?
#
loop_
_entity_poly.entity_id
_entity_poly.type
_entity_poly.pdbx_seq_one_letter_code
_entity_poly.pdbx_strand_id
1 'polypeptide(L)' 'MEVDHIFICVQSGAPEAETLKKFGLTEGSSNKHLGQGTENRRFFFKK' A
#
# COMPACT_ATOMS: atom_id res chain seq x y z
N MET A 1 18.79 12.72 4.94
CA MET A 1 17.34 12.69 4.63
C MET A 1 17.12 11.49 3.75
N GLU A 2 16.15 10.64 4.07
CA GLU A 2 15.89 9.38 3.35
C GLU A 2 14.41 9.32 2.94
N VAL A 3 14.11 8.52 1.91
CA VAL A 3 12.74 8.26 1.49
C VAL A 3 12.13 7.23 2.43
N ASP A 4 11.04 7.59 3.09
CA ASP A 4 10.34 6.70 4.03
C ASP A 4 9.25 5.85 3.35
N HIS A 5 8.44 6.46 2.49
CA HIS A 5 7.33 5.78 1.80
C HIS A 5 7.03 6.40 0.44
N ILE A 6 6.38 5.62 -0.41
CA ILE A 6 5.90 6.02 -1.75
C ILE A 6 4.41 5.68 -1.82
N PHE A 7 3.59 6.63 -2.27
CA PHE A 7 2.18 6.38 -2.58
C PHE A 7 2.01 6.06 -4.05
N ILE A 8 1.25 5.01 -4.34
CA ILE A 8 0.87 4.61 -5.70
C ILE A 8 -0.65 4.69 -5.77
N CYS A 9 -1.17 5.59 -6.62
CA CYS A 9 -2.59 5.63 -6.91
C CYS A 9 -2.97 4.42 -7.76
N VAL A 10 -4.05 3.74 -7.37
CA VAL A 10 -4.51 2.47 -7.93
C VAL A 10 -6.02 2.53 -8.14
N GLN A 11 -6.56 1.50 -8.81
CA GLN A 11 -8.01 1.36 -8.94
C GLN A 11 -8.67 1.09 -7.58
N SER A 12 -9.98 1.33 -7.49
CA SER A 12 -10.76 1.02 -6.29
C SER A 12 -10.59 -0.45 -5.88
N GLY A 13 -10.37 -0.70 -4.59
CA GLY A 13 -10.05 -2.04 -4.07
C GLY A 13 -8.60 -2.50 -4.29
N ALA A 14 -7.77 -1.68 -4.95
CA ALA A 14 -6.34 -1.90 -5.15
C ALA A 14 -5.97 -3.31 -5.67
N PRO A 15 -6.51 -3.76 -6.84
CA PRO A 15 -6.15 -5.05 -7.41
C PRO A 15 -4.66 -5.16 -7.76
N GLU A 16 -4.01 -4.05 -8.10
CA GLU A 16 -2.58 -4.00 -8.43
C GLU A 16 -1.67 -4.36 -7.25
N ALA A 17 -2.16 -4.27 -6.01
CA ALA A 17 -1.42 -4.65 -4.82
C ALA A 17 -1.07 -6.15 -4.79
N GLU A 18 -1.81 -7.00 -5.52
CA GLU A 18 -1.44 -8.41 -5.70
C GLU A 18 -0.12 -8.56 -6.47
N THR A 19 0.20 -7.62 -7.36
CA THR A 19 1.50 -7.62 -8.07
C THR A 19 2.64 -7.34 -7.09
N LEU A 20 2.45 -6.42 -6.14
CA LEU A 20 3.45 -6.11 -5.11
C LEU A 20 3.68 -7.30 -4.17
N LYS A 21 2.62 -8.02 -3.82
CA LYS A 21 2.69 -9.27 -3.05
C LYS A 21 3.43 -10.37 -3.81
N LYS A 22 3.12 -10.57 -5.10
CA LYS A 22 3.82 -11.53 -5.98
C LYS A 22 5.30 -11.16 -6.20
N PHE A 23 5.60 -9.86 -6.24
CA PHE A 23 6.97 -9.36 -6.31
C PHE A 23 7.78 -9.67 -5.05
N GLY A 24 7.11 -10.01 -3.93
CA GLY A 24 7.74 -10.44 -2.69
C GLY A 24 7.71 -9.39 -1.58
N LEU A 25 7.00 -8.27 -1.75
CA LEU A 25 6.78 -7.33 -0.66
C LEU A 25 5.83 -7.91 0.39
N THR A 26 6.06 -7.56 1.65
CA THR A 26 5.24 -8.05 2.76
C THR A 26 4.10 -7.06 3.03
N GLU A 27 2.86 -7.53 2.89
CA GLU A 27 1.68 -6.74 3.20
C GLU A 27 1.47 -6.63 4.70
N GLY A 28 1.30 -5.40 5.18
CA GLY A 28 0.93 -5.08 6.55
C GLY A 28 -0.55 -4.73 6.70
N SER A 29 -0.92 -4.14 7.84
CA SER A 29 -2.28 -3.65 8.03
C SER A 29 -2.60 -2.49 7.10
N SER A 30 -3.77 -2.58 6.47
CA SER A 30 -4.41 -1.51 5.70
C SER A 30 -4.99 -0.45 6.62
N ASN A 31 -5.22 0.75 6.06
CA ASN A 31 -5.89 1.84 6.77
C ASN A 31 -7.07 2.35 5.95
N LYS A 32 -8.16 2.69 6.66
CA LYS A 32 -9.31 3.42 6.12
C LYS A 32 -9.35 4.79 6.77
N HIS A 33 -9.25 5.84 5.97
CA HIS A 33 -9.21 7.23 6.43
C HIS A 33 -10.55 7.90 6.10
N LEU A 34 -11.58 7.64 6.93
CA LEU A 34 -12.95 8.09 6.67
C LEU A 34 -13.07 9.61 6.45
N GLY A 35 -12.32 10.42 7.21
CA GLY A 35 -12.31 11.88 7.04
C GLY A 35 -11.66 12.39 5.74
N GLN A 36 -10.92 11.53 5.02
CA GLN A 36 -10.26 11.86 3.76
C GLN A 36 -10.91 11.16 2.56
N GLY A 37 -11.79 10.19 2.80
CA GLY A 37 -12.38 9.37 1.74
C GLY A 37 -11.37 8.44 1.05
N THR A 38 -10.25 8.11 1.70
CA THR A 38 -9.20 7.26 1.15
C THR A 38 -9.00 5.99 1.96
N GLU A 39 -8.51 4.95 1.30
CA GLU A 39 -8.01 3.73 1.93
C GLU A 39 -6.70 3.31 1.28
N ASN A 40 -5.84 2.61 2.01
CA ASN A 40 -4.58 2.10 1.47
C ASN A 40 -4.38 0.62 1.81
N ARG A 41 -3.63 -0.05 0.93
CA ARG A 41 -2.92 -1.29 1.25
C ARG A 41 -1.45 -0.93 1.47
N ARG A 42 -0.84 -1.43 2.55
CA ARG A 42 0.51 -1.04 2.96
C ARG A 42 1.47 -2.21 2.81
N PHE A 43 2.62 -1.94 2.21
CA PHE A 43 3.67 -2.93 1.97
C PHE A 43 5.00 -2.45 2.54
N PHE A 44 5.76 -3.37 3.13
CA PHE A 44 7.09 -3.08 3.66
C PHE A 44 8.18 -3.57 2.71
N PHE A 45 9.21 -2.74 2.52
CA PHE A 45 10.40 -3.07 1.72
C PHE A 45 11.32 -4.10 2.39
N LYS A 46 11.27 -4.17 3.73
CA LYS A 46 12.02 -5.11 4.55
C LYS A 46 11.03 -5.80 5.49
N LYS A 47 11.26 -7.07 5.79
CA LYS A 47 10.47 -7.81 6.79
C LYS A 47 10.75 -7.29 8.19
#